data_AF-A0A442EAE6-F1
#
_entry.id   AF-A0A442EAE6-F1
#
_cell.length_a   1.000
_cell.length_b   1.000
_cell.length_c   1.000
_cell.angle_alpha   90.00
_cell.angle_beta   90.00
_cell.angle_gamma   90.00
#
_symmetry.space_group_name_H-M   'P 1'
#
loop_
_entity.id
_entity.type
_entity.pdbx_description
1 polymer ?
#
loop_
_entity_poly.entity_id
_entity_poly.type
_entity_poly.pdbx_seq_one_letter_code
_entity_poly.pdbx_strand_id
1 'polypeptide(L)'
;MSRSTEAQKAARLNAAHGLLTRGQSVAEAALSLSRQFAMSRRQAYRYIEEAQMLDHPVAVAEPAAAVTFKLPPSLVDAIRARAAAEGTTISDMVSRALRAFLGDAGGNG
;
A
#
# COMPACT_ATOMS: atom_id res chain seq x y z
N MET A 1 -6.43 9.98 -17.57
CA MET A 1 -5.30 9.47 -16.76
C MET A 1 -5.88 8.55 -15.70
N SER A 2 -5.38 7.32 -15.56
CA SER A 2 -5.86 6.41 -14.51
C SER A 2 -5.47 6.96 -13.13
N ARG A 3 -6.35 6.79 -12.15
CA ARG A 3 -6.06 7.15 -10.76
C ARG A 3 -4.91 6.26 -10.27
N SER A 4 -3.98 6.83 -9.50
CA SER A 4 -2.90 6.04 -8.89
C SER A 4 -3.48 5.00 -7.95
N THR A 5 -2.90 3.81 -7.95
CA THR A 5 -3.23 2.78 -6.96
C THR A 5 -2.78 3.23 -5.56
N GLU A 6 -3.33 2.62 -4.51
CA GLU A 6 -2.93 2.92 -3.14
C GLU A 6 -1.43 2.68 -2.90
N ALA A 7 -0.87 1.61 -3.47
CA ALA A 7 0.57 1.34 -3.42
C ALA A 7 1.40 2.45 -4.11
N GLN A 8 0.95 2.93 -5.28
CA GLN A 8 1.61 4.04 -5.96
C GLN A 8 1.50 5.34 -5.16
N LYS A 9 0.35 5.57 -4.49
CA LYS A 9 0.14 6.72 -3.60
C LYS A 9 1.11 6.66 -2.42
N ALA A 10 1.19 5.52 -1.73
CA ALA A 10 2.09 5.31 -0.60
C ALA A 10 3.56 5.48 -1.00
N ALA A 11 3.98 4.92 -2.13
CA ALA A 11 5.34 5.09 -2.65
C ALA A 11 5.70 6.57 -2.91
N ARG A 12 4.76 7.36 -3.44
CA ARG A 12 4.96 8.79 -3.69
C ARG A 12 5.00 9.60 -2.40
N LEU A 13 4.17 9.27 -1.40
CA LEU A 13 4.21 9.89 -0.08
C LEU A 13 5.52 9.60 0.66
N ASN A 14 6.01 8.37 0.58
CA ASN A 14 7.29 8.00 1.21
C ASN A 14 8.48 8.68 0.53
N ALA A 15 8.46 8.79 -0.80
CA ALA A 15 9.48 9.54 -1.52
C ALA A 15 9.45 11.03 -1.15
N ALA A 16 8.26 11.63 -1.06
CA ALA A 16 8.06 13.00 -0.60
C ALA A 16 8.60 13.23 0.82
N HIS A 17 8.21 12.37 1.77
CA HIS A 17 8.71 12.40 3.15
C HIS A 17 10.24 12.24 3.21
N GLY A 18 10.80 11.34 2.40
CA GLY A 18 12.24 11.15 2.28
C GLY A 18 13.00 12.39 1.77
N LEU A 19 12.40 13.18 0.89
CA LEU A 19 13.01 14.42 0.38
C LEU A 19 13.02 15.51 1.46
N LEU A 20 11.93 15.63 2.22
CA LEU A 20 11.79 16.59 3.31
C LEU A 20 12.73 16.28 4.48
N THR A 21 12.83 15.01 4.88
CA THR A 21 13.74 14.55 5.95
C THR A 21 15.22 14.77 5.60
N ARG A 22 15.57 14.81 4.30
CA ARG A 22 16.90 15.21 3.82
C ARG A 22 17.13 16.73 3.80
N GLY A 23 16.19 17.53 4.30
CA GLY A 23 16.30 18.98 4.42
C GLY A 23 16.04 19.76 3.14
N GLN A 24 15.46 19.13 2.10
CA GLN A 24 15.08 19.87 0.90
C GLN A 24 13.92 20.82 1.19
N SER A 25 13.96 22.01 0.59
CA SER A 25 12.80 22.91 0.61
C SER A 25 11.61 22.30 -0.14
N VAL A 26 10.40 22.76 0.18
CA VAL A 26 9.15 22.29 -0.48
C VAL A 26 9.25 22.41 -2.01
N ALA A 27 9.82 23.49 -2.53
CA ALA A 27 9.95 23.71 -3.97
C ALA A 27 10.96 22.74 -4.62
N GLU A 28 12.10 22.50 -3.98
CA GLU A 28 13.11 21.55 -4.46
C GLU A 28 12.61 20.10 -4.40
N ALA A 29 11.92 19.76 -3.31
CA ALA A 29 11.30 18.45 -3.13
C ALA A 29 10.22 18.21 -4.19
N ALA A 30 9.35 19.20 -4.45
CA ALA A 30 8.31 19.10 -5.49
C ALA A 30 8.92 18.96 -6.90
N LEU A 31 10.01 19.67 -7.21
CA LEU A 31 10.73 19.52 -8.49
C LEU A 31 11.39 18.15 -8.62
N SER A 32 11.96 17.63 -7.53
CA SER A 32 12.60 16.31 -7.50
C SER A 32 11.57 15.19 -7.67
N LEU A 33 10.46 15.28 -6.95
CA LEU A 33 9.35 14.31 -7.01
C LEU A 33 8.65 14.32 -8.37
N SER A 34 8.42 15.50 -8.95
CA SER A 34 7.84 15.67 -10.28
C SER A 34 8.68 14.96 -11.35
N ARG A 35 10.02 15.09 -11.28
CA ARG A 35 10.94 14.41 -12.19
C ARG A 35 10.98 12.90 -11.94
N GLN A 36 11.06 12.48 -10.69
CA GLN A 36 11.16 11.07 -10.31
C GLN A 36 9.98 10.24 -10.79
N PHE A 37 8.76 10.78 -10.71
CA PHE A 37 7.53 10.05 -11.06
C PHE A 37 6.85 10.54 -12.34
N ALA A 38 7.55 11.37 -13.15
CA ALA A 38 7.02 11.96 -14.39
C ALA A 38 5.60 12.55 -14.22
N MET A 39 5.38 13.32 -13.14
CA MET A 39 4.09 13.91 -12.81
C MET A 39 4.12 15.43 -12.84
N SER A 40 2.95 16.06 -12.92
CA SER A 40 2.84 17.53 -12.88
C SER A 40 3.36 18.09 -11.55
N ARG A 41 3.96 19.29 -11.60
CA ARG A 41 4.43 19.99 -10.39
C ARG A 41 3.32 20.21 -9.36
N ARG A 42 2.10 20.53 -9.81
CA ARG A 42 0.93 20.71 -8.92
C ARG A 42 0.60 19.42 -8.15
N GLN A 43 0.70 18.27 -8.80
CA GLN A 43 0.49 16.98 -8.14
C GLN A 43 1.65 16.65 -7.19
N ALA A 44 2.88 16.99 -7.55
CA ALA A 44 4.03 16.84 -6.68
C ALA A 44 3.88 17.68 -5.40
N TYR A 45 3.49 18.96 -5.51
CA TYR A 45 3.23 19.83 -4.35
C TYR A 45 2.20 19.23 -3.40
N ARG A 46 1.10 18.67 -3.92
CA ARG A 46 0.10 17.99 -3.08
C ARG A 46 0.69 16.84 -2.26
N TYR A 47 1.56 16.02 -2.86
CA TYR A 47 2.21 14.93 -2.13
C TYR A 47 3.24 15.43 -1.11
N ILE A 48 3.93 16.54 -1.41
CA ILE A 48 4.84 17.16 -0.43
C ILE A 48 4.04 17.71 0.77
N GLU A 49 2.95 18.42 0.53
CA GLU A 49 2.07 18.95 1.59
C GLU A 49 1.46 17.81 2.44
N GLU A 50 0.98 16.74 1.79
CA GLU A 50 0.45 15.56 2.49
C GLU A 50 1.55 14.85 3.29
N ALA A 51 2.78 14.79 2.77
CA ALA A 51 3.92 14.20 3.46
C ALA A 51 4.45 15.02 4.65
N GLN A 52 4.22 16.34 4.68
CA GLN A 52 4.56 17.19 5.84
C GLN A 52 3.69 16.89 7.06
N MET A 53 2.50 16.31 6.86
CA MET A 53 1.60 15.92 7.94
C MET A 53 1.88 14.50 8.48
N LEU A 54 2.85 13.80 7.89
CA LEU A 54 3.21 12.45 8.31
C LEU A 54 4.34 12.51 9.34
N ASP A 55 4.12 11.93 10.52
CA ASP A 55 5.19 11.72 11.52
C ASP A 55 6.15 10.58 11.13
N HIS A 56 5.69 9.67 10.26
CA HIS A 56 6.42 8.50 9.81
C HIS A 56 6.02 8.08 8.39
N PRO A 57 6.87 7.34 7.66
CA PRO A 57 6.51 6.79 6.35
C PRO A 57 5.21 5.98 6.39
N VAL A 58 4.46 6.01 5.28
CA VAL A 58 3.25 5.21 5.07
C VAL A 58 3.65 3.79 4.70
N ALA A 59 3.04 2.78 5.32
CA ALA A 59 3.24 1.40 4.91
C ALA A 59 2.82 1.21 3.44
N VAL A 60 3.77 0.82 2.58
CA VAL A 60 3.44 0.45 1.20
C VAL A 60 2.91 -0.98 1.25
N ALA A 61 1.59 -1.14 1.15
CA ALA A 61 1.01 -2.47 1.01
C ALA A 61 1.61 -3.15 -0.23
N GLU A 62 2.18 -4.34 -0.05
CA GLU A 62 2.64 -5.17 -1.15
C GLU A 62 1.47 -5.38 -2.12
N PRO A 63 1.65 -5.14 -3.44
CA PRO A 63 0.57 -5.32 -4.39
C PRO A 63 0.12 -6.79 -4.37
N ALA A 64 -1.17 -7.01 -4.10
CA ALA A 64 -1.74 -8.34 -4.07
C ALA A 64 -1.71 -8.97 -5.47
N ALA A 65 -1.05 -10.11 -5.61
CA ALA A 65 -1.15 -10.95 -6.80
C ALA A 65 -2.40 -11.84 -6.72
N ALA A 66 -3.18 -11.89 -7.81
CA ALA A 66 -4.31 -12.82 -7.88
C ALA A 66 -3.79 -14.25 -8.07
N VAL A 67 -4.14 -15.14 -7.15
CA VAL A 67 -3.82 -16.57 -7.23
C VAL A 67 -5.10 -17.38 -7.30
N THR A 68 -5.24 -18.22 -8.32
CA THR A 68 -6.43 -19.06 -8.53
C THR A 68 -6.15 -20.49 -8.09
N PHE A 69 -6.98 -21.00 -7.18
CA PHE A 69 -6.92 -22.38 -6.69
C PHE A 69 -8.19 -23.14 -7.02
N LYS A 70 -8.09 -24.44 -7.23
CA LYS A 70 -9.25 -25.34 -7.25
C LYS A 70 -9.52 -25.82 -5.83
N LEU A 71 -10.73 -25.59 -5.33
CA LEU A 71 -11.18 -26.02 -4.01
C LEU A 71 -12.51 -26.77 -4.14
N PRO A 72 -12.81 -27.73 -3.26
CA PRO A 72 -14.14 -28.33 -3.19
C PRO A 72 -15.22 -27.26 -2.96
N PRO A 73 -16.41 -27.36 -3.58
CA PRO A 73 -17.48 -26.37 -3.42
C PRO A 73 -17.87 -26.11 -1.96
N SER A 74 -17.96 -27.17 -1.16
CA SER A 74 -18.26 -27.07 0.27
C SER A 74 -17.25 -26.23 1.05
N LEU A 75 -15.97 -26.27 0.66
CA LEU A 75 -14.93 -25.45 1.26
C LEU A 75 -15.05 -23.99 0.82
N VAL A 76 -15.40 -23.73 -0.44
CA VAL A 76 -15.66 -22.37 -0.94
C VAL A 76 -16.82 -21.72 -0.19
N ASP A 77 -17.89 -22.46 0.06
CA ASP A 77 -19.06 -21.98 0.80
C ASP A 77 -18.72 -21.69 2.26
N ALA A 78 -17.97 -22.57 2.92
CA ALA A 78 -17.50 -22.35 4.30
C ALA A 78 -16.62 -21.10 4.42
N ILE A 79 -15.70 -20.90 3.47
CA ILE A 79 -14.82 -19.71 3.41
C ILE A 79 -15.65 -18.44 3.26
N ARG A 80 -16.63 -18.43 2.35
CA ARG A 80 -17.53 -17.28 2.13
C ARG A 80 -18.36 -16.96 3.36
N ALA A 81 -18.95 -17.97 4.00
CA ALA A 81 -19.76 -17.81 5.19
C ALA A 81 -18.94 -17.23 6.35
N ARG A 82 -17.70 -17.70 6.54
CA ARG A 82 -16.82 -17.19 7.59
C ARG A 82 -16.40 -15.74 7.35
N ALA A 83 -15.99 -15.41 6.12
CA ALA A 83 -15.61 -14.03 5.77
C ALA A 83 -16.77 -13.05 6.02
N ALA A 84 -18.00 -13.44 5.66
CA ALA A 84 -19.20 -12.64 5.93
C ALA A 84 -19.48 -12.48 7.43
N ALA A 85 -19.36 -13.55 8.22
CA ALA A 85 -19.58 -13.50 9.67
C ALA A 85 -18.54 -12.63 10.41
N GLU A 86 -17.30 -12.62 9.94
CA GLU A 86 -16.21 -11.82 10.53
C GLU A 86 -16.11 -10.39 9.95
N GLY A 87 -16.87 -10.07 8.89
CA GLY A 87 -16.78 -8.78 8.21
C GLY A 87 -15.44 -8.56 7.50
N THR A 88 -14.73 -9.63 7.12
CA THR A 88 -13.43 -9.57 6.41
C THR A 88 -13.57 -10.05 4.95
N THR A 89 -12.51 -9.90 4.17
CA THR A 89 -12.47 -10.43 2.80
C THR A 89 -11.90 -11.84 2.78
N ILE A 90 -12.30 -12.64 1.77
CA ILE A 90 -11.70 -13.97 1.54
C ILE A 90 -10.19 -13.86 1.38
N SER A 91 -9.70 -12.84 0.67
CA SER A 91 -8.26 -12.61 0.50
C SER A 91 -7.55 -12.39 1.83
N ASP A 92 -8.11 -11.56 2.72
CA ASP A 92 -7.53 -11.32 4.05
C ASP A 92 -7.47 -12.61 4.89
N MET A 93 -8.57 -13.36 4.91
CA MET A 93 -8.63 -14.63 5.64
C MET A 93 -7.62 -15.65 5.10
N VAL A 94 -7.50 -15.77 3.77
CA VAL A 94 -6.52 -16.66 3.11
C VAL A 94 -5.09 -16.21 3.39
N SER A 95 -4.80 -14.90 3.30
CA SER A 95 -3.47 -14.36 3.61
C SER A 95 -3.07 -14.64 5.06
N ARG A 96 -3.99 -14.47 6.01
CA ARG A 96 -3.74 -14.79 7.43
C ARG A 96 -3.47 -16.27 7.64
N ALA A 97 -4.28 -17.15 7.03
CA ALA A 97 -4.10 -18.59 7.13
C ALA A 97 -2.77 -19.05 6.51
N LEU A 98 -2.39 -18.52 5.35
CA LEU A 98 -1.12 -18.85 4.69
C LEU A 98 0.09 -18.35 5.50
N ARG A 99 0.06 -17.12 6.03
CA ARG A 99 1.14 -16.62 6.90
C ARG A 99 1.30 -17.47 8.16
N ALA A 100 0.19 -17.81 8.82
CA ALA A 100 0.21 -18.68 9.99
C ALA A 100 0.76 -20.08 9.64
N PHE A 101 0.38 -20.64 8.49
CA PHE A 101 0.87 -21.94 8.02
C PHE A 101 2.36 -21.92 7.66
N LEU A 102 2.84 -20.84 7.03
CA LEU A 102 4.24 -20.67 6.63
C LEU A 102 5.16 -20.27 7.79
N GLY A 103 4.61 -19.97 8.98
CA GLY A 103 5.37 -19.57 10.15
C GLY A 103 5.84 -18.11 10.13
N ASP A 104 5.22 -17.27 9.31
CA ASP A 104 5.55 -15.85 9.18
C ASP A 104 4.88 -15.09 10.34
N ALA A 105 5.49 -15.20 11.53
CA ALA A 105 5.17 -14.35 12.67
C ALA A 105 5.67 -12.94 12.33
N GLY A 106 4.73 -12.00 12.17
CA GLY A 106 4.97 -10.60 11.77
C GLY A 106 6.34 -10.03 12.17
N GLY A 107 7.25 -9.99 11.20
CA GLY A 107 8.50 -9.27 11.30
C GLY A 107 8.30 -7.79 11.01
N ASN A 108 8.06 -6.99 12.04
CA ASN A 108 8.55 -5.62 12.05
C ASN A 108 10.08 -5.69 12.17
N GLY A 109 10.77 -5.33 11.09
CA GLY A 109 12.21 -5.11 11.03
C GLY A 109 12.51 -4.01 10.03
#